data_AF-A0A5B8FX50-F1
#
_entry.id   AF-A0A5B8FX50-F1
#
_cell.length_a   1.000
_cell.length_b   1.000
_cell.length_c   1.000
_cell.angle_alpha   90.00
_cell.angle_beta   90.00
_cell.angle_gamma   90.00
#
_symmetry.space_group_name_H-M   'P 1'
#
loop_
_entity.id
_entity.type
_entity.pdbx_description
1 polymer ?
#
loop_
_entity_poly.entity_id
_entity_poly.type
_entity_poly.pdbx_seq_one_letter_code
_entity_poly.pdbx_strand_id
1 'polypeptide(L)'
;MSESPNYAQGGDAQAIRRIANDYYGGYAEMFAAHGWPERGNKLMPSVQARVVDTYGSVRAFEEAHKESDLMFPMEAIKSDPPNVWLTSFYGFKPEEWGFLGFADESRRQGFINGSKPGVLVVIYGAGEASKDELYKVIGVQQCSHKIGNAEQFMFPPAWDAKEKDPHRAGRWNYGVKATRAWRVTPETRMNVLDFAPEATKSKAWQHIGSRGVPLSQAEAANILKLDLQEVDVYGQNPIIGSLAGTAQEILAPSKAGPVSQNSFVTRESEGPKHLYILALQGDTDAFLGRPANGQIIVKAGFSKSPQTRCADHNKAIPKCAFRWEVLHSGPKYGINPYPSSDHAKSGERAMQKILCQKPKGCSLGGEFFLAESGLVQEAWDKGNHAAKVFKK
;
A
#
# COMPACT_ATOMS: atom_id res chain seq x y z
N MET A 1 1.11 16.67 40.00
CA MET A 1 1.84 15.40 40.04
C MET A 1 0.82 14.33 40.39
N SER A 2 0.30 13.63 39.38
CA SER A 2 -0.66 12.53 39.57
C SER A 2 0.11 11.22 39.61
N GLU A 3 0.01 10.49 40.72
CA GLU A 3 0.60 9.18 40.90
C GLU A 3 0.11 8.20 39.84
N SER A 4 1.06 7.63 39.08
CA SER A 4 0.77 6.52 38.18
C SER A 4 0.64 5.23 39.00
N PRO A 5 -0.47 4.47 38.91
CA PRO A 5 -0.51 3.14 39.49
C PRO A 5 0.51 2.25 38.76
N ASN A 6 1.55 1.82 39.48
CA ASN A 6 2.54 0.86 38.97
C ASN A 6 1.87 -0.49 38.75
N TYR A 7 2.17 -1.15 37.62
CA TYR A 7 1.79 -2.55 37.42
C TYR A 7 2.36 -3.42 38.54
N ALA A 8 1.64 -4.49 38.91
CA ALA A 8 2.20 -5.54 39.76
C ALA A 8 3.45 -6.14 39.09
N GLN A 9 4.38 -6.67 39.89
CA GLN A 9 5.64 -7.25 39.40
C GLN A 9 5.37 -8.27 38.28
N GLY A 10 5.86 -8.00 37.07
CA GLY A 10 5.66 -8.83 35.88
C GLY A 10 4.50 -8.43 34.95
N GLY A 11 3.68 -7.44 35.31
CA GLY A 11 2.57 -6.95 34.47
C GLY A 11 3.01 -6.38 33.13
N ASP A 12 4.11 -5.62 33.10
CA ASP A 12 4.69 -5.06 31.86
C ASP A 12 5.03 -6.15 30.84
N ALA A 13 5.66 -7.24 31.30
CA ALA A 13 6.05 -8.34 30.41
C ALA A 13 4.83 -9.10 29.86
N GLN A 14 3.75 -9.22 30.66
CA GLN A 14 2.50 -9.83 30.22
C GLN A 14 1.79 -8.95 29.18
N ALA A 15 1.72 -7.65 29.42
CA ALA A 15 1.13 -6.68 28.50
C ALA A 15 1.84 -6.69 27.15
N ILE A 16 3.17 -6.63 27.16
CA ILE A 16 3.99 -6.69 25.94
C ILE A 16 3.80 -8.03 25.24
N ARG A 17 3.81 -9.16 25.96
CA ARG A 17 3.61 -10.50 25.37
C ARG A 17 2.25 -10.62 24.68
N ARG A 18 1.20 -10.14 25.34
CA ARG A 18 -0.17 -10.13 24.81
C ARG A 18 -0.19 -9.34 23.50
N ILE A 19 0.30 -8.10 23.52
CA ILE A 19 0.35 -7.27 22.31
C ILE A 19 1.20 -7.91 21.21
N ALA A 20 2.38 -8.44 21.54
CA ALA A 20 3.24 -9.11 20.57
C ALA A 20 2.52 -10.26 19.86
N ASN A 21 1.79 -11.08 20.61
CA ASN A 21 1.05 -12.21 20.05
C ASN A 21 -0.17 -11.75 19.25
N ASP A 22 -1.02 -10.90 19.85
CA ASP A 22 -2.33 -10.55 19.31
C ASP A 22 -2.18 -9.65 18.06
N TYR A 23 -1.19 -8.75 18.06
CA TYR A 23 -1.05 -7.71 17.04
C TYR A 23 -0.01 -8.04 15.99
N TYR A 24 1.05 -8.76 16.36
CA TYR A 24 2.19 -9.02 15.48
C TYR A 24 2.36 -10.50 15.14
N GLY A 25 1.78 -11.41 15.93
CA GLY A 25 1.97 -12.85 15.76
C GLY A 25 3.18 -13.42 16.49
N GLY A 26 3.80 -12.63 17.36
CA GLY A 26 4.98 -13.01 18.13
C GLY A 26 5.99 -11.88 18.27
N TYR A 27 6.98 -12.10 19.14
CA TYR A 27 8.05 -11.13 19.36
C TYR A 27 8.93 -10.91 18.12
N ALA A 28 9.18 -11.95 17.32
CA ALA A 28 10.05 -11.83 16.16
C ALA A 28 9.43 -10.89 15.11
N GLU A 29 8.14 -11.06 14.85
CA GLU A 29 7.32 -10.25 13.96
C GLU A 29 7.16 -8.84 14.49
N MET A 30 6.95 -8.68 15.80
CA MET A 30 6.89 -7.37 16.44
C MET A 30 8.20 -6.59 16.25
N PHE A 31 9.36 -7.22 16.47
CA PHE A 31 10.66 -6.57 16.26
C PHE A 31 10.89 -6.24 14.79
N ALA A 32 10.46 -7.11 13.86
CA ALA A 32 10.54 -6.85 12.43
C ALA A 32 9.67 -5.65 12.03
N ALA A 33 8.42 -5.59 12.48
CA ALA A 33 7.49 -4.50 12.20
C ALA A 33 7.99 -3.14 12.73
N HIS A 34 8.68 -3.13 13.87
CA HIS A 34 9.25 -1.90 14.43
C HIS A 34 10.62 -1.53 13.85
N GLY A 35 11.24 -2.42 13.05
CA GLY A 35 12.60 -2.24 12.54
C GLY A 35 13.67 -2.31 13.62
N TRP A 36 13.38 -2.96 14.76
CA TRP A 36 14.37 -3.15 15.83
C TRP A 36 15.40 -4.20 15.41
N PRO A 37 16.70 -4.02 15.69
CA PRO A 37 17.76 -4.85 15.11
C PRO A 37 17.93 -6.23 15.78
N GLU A 38 17.44 -6.42 17.01
CA GLU A 38 17.68 -7.65 17.77
C GLU A 38 16.94 -8.85 17.18
N ARG A 39 17.58 -10.03 17.22
CA ARG A 39 17.04 -11.30 16.72
C ARG A 39 17.40 -12.46 17.64
N GLY A 40 16.63 -13.55 17.56
CA GLY A 40 16.88 -14.78 18.32
C GLY A 40 16.86 -14.57 19.84
N ASN A 41 17.88 -15.09 20.52
CA ASN A 41 18.00 -14.99 21.99
C ASN A 41 18.15 -13.54 22.52
N LYS A 42 18.42 -12.56 21.65
CA LYS A 42 18.52 -11.14 22.03
C LYS A 42 17.17 -10.41 22.07
N LEU A 43 16.08 -11.04 21.61
CA LEU A 43 14.74 -10.43 21.60
C LEU A 43 14.21 -10.19 23.02
N MET A 44 14.19 -11.24 23.85
CA MET A 44 13.57 -11.19 25.17
C MET A 44 14.24 -10.19 26.13
N PRO A 45 15.58 -10.09 26.21
CA PRO A 45 16.21 -9.12 27.09
C PRO A 45 16.02 -7.66 26.65
N SER A 46 15.70 -7.40 25.37
CA SER A 46 15.62 -6.05 24.80
C SER A 46 14.20 -5.53 24.65
N VAL A 47 13.17 -6.38 24.77
CA VAL A 47 11.80 -6.01 24.39
C VAL A 47 11.24 -4.83 25.20
N GLN A 48 11.40 -4.85 26.52
CA GLN A 48 10.86 -3.77 27.37
C GLN A 48 11.59 -2.45 27.09
N ALA A 49 12.93 -2.50 26.94
CA ALA A 49 13.72 -1.32 26.59
C ALA A 49 13.28 -0.73 25.25
N ARG A 50 13.08 -1.58 24.22
CA ARG A 50 12.61 -1.14 22.90
C ARG A 50 11.22 -0.54 22.90
N VAL A 51 10.30 -1.14 23.67
CA VAL A 51 8.96 -0.62 23.88
C VAL A 51 9.01 0.74 24.55
N VAL A 52 9.78 0.90 25.62
CA VAL A 52 9.95 2.18 26.33
C VAL A 52 10.63 3.23 25.44
N ASP A 53 11.68 2.87 24.71
CA ASP A 53 12.38 3.78 23.78
C ASP A 53 11.44 4.30 22.68
N THR A 54 10.53 3.44 22.19
CA THR A 54 9.65 3.76 21.05
C THR A 54 8.37 4.47 21.48
N TYR A 55 7.78 4.06 22.59
CA TYR A 55 6.45 4.51 23.04
C TYR A 55 6.50 5.38 24.31
N GLY A 56 7.67 5.56 24.91
CA GLY A 56 7.87 6.30 26.17
C GLY A 56 7.48 5.51 27.42
N SER A 57 6.55 4.55 27.33
CA SER A 57 6.22 3.62 28.41
C SER A 57 5.46 2.39 27.90
N VAL A 58 5.43 1.32 28.69
CA VAL A 58 4.60 0.13 28.39
C VAL A 58 3.10 0.46 28.39
N ARG A 59 2.67 1.41 29.22
CA ARG A 59 1.27 1.88 29.21
C ARG A 59 0.91 2.66 27.95
N ALA A 60 1.81 3.50 27.46
CA ALA A 60 1.62 4.18 26.17
C ALA A 60 1.65 3.19 25.01
N PHE A 61 2.45 2.12 25.11
CA PHE A 61 2.39 0.99 24.20
C PHE A 61 1.03 0.28 24.28
N GLU A 62 0.49 0.01 25.46
CA GLU A 62 -0.87 -0.52 25.60
C GLU A 62 -1.94 0.44 25.11
N GLU A 63 -1.81 1.75 25.30
CA GLU A 63 -2.78 2.73 24.81
C GLU A 63 -2.75 2.85 23.28
N ALA A 64 -1.55 2.81 22.69
CA ALA A 64 -1.35 2.72 21.24
C ALA A 64 -1.93 1.44 20.63
N HIS A 65 -2.07 0.40 21.46
CA HIS A 65 -2.62 -0.91 21.12
C HIS A 65 -3.87 -1.20 21.96
N LYS A 66 -4.60 -0.15 22.36
CA LYS A 66 -5.82 -0.34 23.11
C LYS A 66 -6.89 -0.76 22.12
N GLU A 67 -7.82 -1.56 22.60
CA GLU A 67 -8.99 -2.03 21.86
C GLU A 67 -9.69 -0.85 21.18
N SER A 68 -9.32 -0.60 19.93
CA SER A 68 -10.29 -0.27 18.91
C SER A 68 -11.23 -1.47 18.88
N ASP A 69 -12.55 -1.26 18.92
CA ASP A 69 -13.54 -2.33 18.71
C ASP A 69 -13.30 -3.13 17.40
N LEU A 70 -12.42 -2.62 16.53
CA LEU A 70 -11.98 -3.25 15.29
C LEU A 70 -10.82 -4.20 15.52
N MET A 71 -11.06 -5.47 15.17
CA MET A 71 -10.05 -6.50 14.97
C MET A 71 -8.90 -6.01 14.08
N PHE A 72 -7.65 -6.29 14.47
CA PHE A 72 -6.49 -5.91 13.67
C PHE A 72 -6.35 -6.77 12.41
N PRO A 73 -5.72 -6.29 11.34
CA PRO A 73 -5.60 -7.06 10.10
C PRO A 73 -4.96 -8.45 10.28
N MET A 74 -3.90 -8.54 11.07
CA MET A 74 -3.23 -9.82 11.35
C MET A 74 -4.09 -10.76 12.19
N GLU A 75 -4.86 -10.22 13.14
CA GLU A 75 -5.82 -10.97 13.94
C GLU A 75 -6.95 -11.51 13.05
N ALA A 76 -7.49 -10.69 12.15
CA ALA A 76 -8.54 -11.08 11.20
C ALA A 76 -8.11 -12.23 10.28
N ILE A 77 -6.85 -12.23 9.84
CA ILE A 77 -6.29 -13.29 9.00
C ILE A 77 -6.09 -14.59 9.79
N LYS A 78 -5.65 -14.48 11.05
CA LYS A 78 -5.23 -15.63 11.87
C LYS A 78 -6.34 -16.22 12.73
N SER A 79 -7.46 -15.52 12.92
CA SER A 79 -8.58 -16.01 13.72
C SER A 79 -9.17 -17.29 13.15
N ASP A 80 -9.84 -18.07 13.99
CA ASP A 80 -10.56 -19.27 13.59
C ASP A 80 -12.06 -19.15 13.99
N PRO A 81 -12.99 -19.01 13.04
CA PRO A 81 -12.73 -18.81 11.61
C PRO A 81 -12.08 -17.44 11.31
N PRO A 82 -11.40 -17.27 10.17
CA PRO A 82 -10.86 -15.97 9.76
C PRO A 82 -11.97 -14.95 9.59
N ASN A 83 -11.72 -13.72 10.01
CA ASN A 83 -12.61 -12.59 9.75
C ASN A 83 -12.22 -11.91 8.43
N VAL A 84 -12.18 -12.69 7.35
CA VAL A 84 -11.76 -12.26 6.03
C VAL A 84 -12.80 -12.67 5.00
N TRP A 85 -13.20 -11.72 4.16
CA TRP A 85 -14.26 -11.89 3.16
C TRP A 85 -13.74 -11.55 1.77
N LEU A 86 -14.34 -12.15 0.75
CA LEU A 86 -14.07 -11.89 -0.66
C LEU A 86 -15.29 -11.28 -1.35
N THR A 87 -15.09 -10.21 -2.11
CA THR A 87 -16.10 -9.66 -3.03
C THR A 87 -15.44 -9.04 -4.27
N SER A 88 -16.23 -8.48 -5.19
CA SER A 88 -15.72 -7.81 -6.39
C SER A 88 -16.22 -6.40 -6.58
N PHE A 89 -15.36 -5.56 -7.14
CA PHE A 89 -15.67 -4.22 -7.61
C PHE A 89 -15.26 -4.03 -9.07
N TYR A 90 -15.77 -2.97 -9.69
CA TYR A 90 -15.35 -2.51 -11.02
C TYR A 90 -14.09 -1.63 -10.96
N GLY A 91 -13.61 -1.30 -9.76
CA GLY A 91 -12.37 -0.57 -9.54
C GLY A 91 -12.12 -0.38 -8.04
N PHE A 92 -10.88 -0.11 -7.67
CA PHE A 92 -10.48 0.04 -6.26
C PHE A 92 -9.94 1.43 -5.95
N LYS A 93 -10.87 2.32 -5.55
CA LYS A 93 -10.61 3.73 -5.26
C LYS A 93 -11.10 4.12 -3.85
N PRO A 94 -10.51 3.58 -2.78
CA PRO A 94 -10.94 3.88 -1.40
C PRO A 94 -10.87 5.37 -1.04
N GLU A 95 -10.03 6.15 -1.72
CA GLU A 95 -9.92 7.60 -1.56
C GLU A 95 -11.16 8.36 -2.08
N GLU A 96 -11.96 7.73 -2.95
CA GLU A 96 -13.24 8.23 -3.44
C GLU A 96 -14.42 7.48 -2.80
N TRP A 97 -14.25 6.18 -2.54
CA TRP A 97 -15.25 5.23 -2.03
C TRP A 97 -14.84 4.67 -0.67
N GLY A 98 -15.06 5.44 0.40
CA GLY A 98 -14.65 5.11 1.77
C GLY A 98 -15.50 4.04 2.48
N PHE A 99 -16.13 3.12 1.74
CA PHE A 99 -17.05 2.12 2.29
C PHE A 99 -17.20 0.90 1.38
N LEU A 100 -17.67 -0.21 1.97
CA LEU A 100 -18.20 -1.36 1.27
C LEU A 100 -19.71 -1.18 1.03
N GLY A 101 -20.12 -1.12 -0.24
CA GLY A 101 -21.51 -0.83 -0.64
C GLY A 101 -22.33 -2.06 -0.99
N PHE A 102 -23.59 -2.08 -0.54
CA PHE A 102 -24.56 -3.13 -0.82
C PHE A 102 -25.80 -2.59 -1.54
N ALA A 103 -26.38 -3.40 -2.44
CA ALA A 103 -27.55 -3.02 -3.22
C ALA A 103 -28.82 -2.86 -2.35
N ASP A 104 -28.92 -3.60 -1.26
CA ASP A 104 -30.04 -3.57 -0.33
C ASP A 104 -29.56 -3.81 1.11
N GLU A 105 -30.40 -3.40 2.06
CA GLU A 105 -30.10 -3.48 3.50
C GLU A 105 -29.98 -4.92 4.00
N SER A 106 -30.75 -5.85 3.43
CA SER A 106 -30.72 -7.27 3.83
C SER A 106 -29.35 -7.89 3.55
N ARG A 107 -28.76 -7.60 2.39
CA ARG A 107 -27.39 -8.04 2.06
C ARG A 107 -26.35 -7.42 2.99
N ARG A 108 -26.46 -6.12 3.28
CA ARG A 108 -25.59 -5.45 4.27
C ARG A 108 -25.70 -6.13 5.63
N GLN A 109 -26.92 -6.41 6.09
CA GLN A 109 -27.14 -7.04 7.38
C GLN A 109 -26.60 -8.48 7.42
N GLY A 110 -26.73 -9.23 6.32
CA GLY A 110 -26.12 -10.55 6.19
C GLY A 110 -24.60 -10.52 6.34
N PHE A 111 -23.94 -9.53 5.73
CA PHE A 111 -22.50 -9.31 5.91
C PHE A 111 -22.14 -8.97 7.37
N ILE A 112 -22.85 -8.03 7.98
CA ILE A 112 -22.61 -7.61 9.37
C ILE A 112 -22.81 -8.76 10.35
N ASN A 113 -23.86 -9.57 10.17
CA ASN A 113 -24.13 -10.72 11.04
C ASN A 113 -23.11 -11.86 10.86
N GLY A 114 -22.48 -11.95 9.68
CA GLY A 114 -21.49 -12.98 9.36
C GLY A 114 -20.04 -12.60 9.66
N SER A 115 -19.78 -11.35 10.05
CA SER A 115 -18.43 -10.84 10.28
C SER A 115 -18.32 -10.13 11.62
N LYS A 116 -17.11 -9.66 11.97
CA LYS A 116 -16.86 -8.86 13.18
C LYS A 116 -16.22 -7.53 12.79
N PRO A 117 -16.39 -6.44 13.58
CA PRO A 117 -15.72 -5.18 13.31
C PRO A 117 -14.20 -5.39 13.16
N GLY A 118 -13.61 -4.73 12.17
CA GLY A 118 -12.22 -4.97 11.74
C GLY A 118 -12.06 -6.06 10.67
N VAL A 119 -13.17 -6.60 10.15
CA VAL A 119 -13.19 -7.53 9.02
C VAL A 119 -12.36 -7.00 7.85
N LEU A 120 -11.53 -7.89 7.29
CA LEU A 120 -10.83 -7.61 6.04
C LEU A 120 -11.66 -8.08 4.86
N VAL A 121 -11.81 -7.22 3.86
CA VAL A 121 -12.55 -7.50 2.65
C VAL A 121 -11.60 -7.42 1.47
N VAL A 122 -11.28 -8.59 0.92
CA VAL A 122 -10.47 -8.76 -0.28
C VAL A 122 -11.32 -8.45 -1.50
N ILE A 123 -10.84 -7.57 -2.35
CA ILE A 123 -11.53 -7.11 -3.56
C ILE A 123 -10.80 -7.65 -4.78
N TYR A 124 -11.53 -8.34 -5.66
CA TYR A 124 -11.06 -8.64 -7.01
C TYR A 124 -11.77 -7.80 -8.08
N GLY A 125 -11.09 -7.54 -9.19
CA GLY A 125 -11.66 -6.82 -10.32
C GLY A 125 -12.68 -7.66 -11.09
N ALA A 126 -13.87 -7.14 -11.32
CA ALA A 126 -14.91 -7.78 -12.14
C ALA A 126 -15.60 -6.76 -13.06
N GLY A 127 -16.41 -7.25 -14.01
CA GLY A 127 -17.24 -6.39 -14.85
C GLY A 127 -16.42 -5.37 -15.65
N GLU A 128 -16.60 -4.09 -15.32
CA GLU A 128 -15.94 -2.94 -15.98
C GLU A 128 -14.54 -2.63 -15.45
N ALA A 129 -13.97 -3.50 -14.62
CA ALA A 129 -12.57 -3.38 -14.20
C ALA A 129 -11.62 -3.33 -15.41
N SER A 130 -10.50 -2.61 -15.25
CA SER A 130 -9.51 -2.52 -16.32
C SER A 130 -8.95 -3.90 -16.67
N LYS A 131 -8.47 -4.06 -17.91
CA LYS A 131 -7.99 -5.37 -18.41
C LYS A 131 -6.89 -5.98 -17.54
N ASP A 132 -6.07 -5.15 -16.90
CA ASP A 132 -4.99 -5.57 -16.01
C ASP A 132 -5.46 -5.95 -14.59
N GLU A 133 -6.70 -5.57 -14.22
CA GLU A 133 -7.35 -5.80 -12.93
C GLU A 133 -8.38 -6.93 -12.97
N LEU A 134 -8.96 -7.20 -14.16
CA LEU A 134 -10.03 -8.18 -14.33
C LEU A 134 -9.60 -9.57 -13.83
N TYR A 135 -10.42 -10.16 -12.96
CA TYR A 135 -10.21 -11.43 -12.27
C TYR A 135 -8.99 -11.50 -11.36
N LYS A 136 -8.37 -10.37 -11.01
CA LYS A 136 -7.25 -10.31 -10.08
C LYS A 136 -7.63 -9.64 -8.78
N VAL A 137 -6.96 -10.01 -7.69
CA VAL A 137 -7.06 -9.29 -6.42
C VAL A 137 -6.39 -7.92 -6.57
N ILE A 138 -7.17 -6.86 -6.34
CA ILE A 138 -6.75 -5.46 -6.59
C ILE A 138 -6.60 -4.65 -5.30
N GLY A 139 -7.23 -5.09 -4.21
CA GLY A 139 -7.10 -4.42 -2.92
C GLY A 139 -7.71 -5.18 -1.76
N VAL A 140 -7.46 -4.67 -0.57
CA VAL A 140 -8.03 -5.14 0.70
C VAL A 140 -8.54 -3.92 1.46
N GLN A 141 -9.72 -4.03 2.07
CA GLN A 141 -10.30 -2.97 2.92
C GLN A 141 -10.54 -3.51 4.32
N GLN A 142 -10.26 -2.72 5.34
CA GLN A 142 -10.69 -3.01 6.71
C GLN A 142 -12.00 -2.25 6.99
N CYS A 143 -13.04 -2.96 7.40
CA CYS A 143 -14.37 -2.39 7.63
C CYS A 143 -14.73 -2.33 9.13
N SER A 144 -15.38 -1.23 9.52
CA SER A 144 -15.65 -0.92 10.93
C SER A 144 -16.98 -1.42 11.48
N HIS A 145 -17.86 -1.96 10.63
CA HIS A 145 -19.28 -2.22 10.93
C HIS A 145 -20.13 -0.97 11.20
N LYS A 146 -19.56 0.25 11.17
CA LYS A 146 -20.37 1.47 11.18
C LYS A 146 -21.16 1.57 9.87
N ILE A 147 -22.48 1.47 9.97
CA ILE A 147 -23.40 1.54 8.82
C ILE A 147 -23.75 2.99 8.47
N GLY A 148 -24.11 3.22 7.22
CA GLY A 148 -24.57 4.52 6.73
C GLY A 148 -25.05 4.45 5.29
N ASN A 149 -25.43 5.61 4.74
CA ASN A 149 -25.69 5.74 3.31
C ASN A 149 -24.37 6.01 2.57
N ALA A 150 -24.27 5.56 1.32
CA ALA A 150 -23.13 5.84 0.44
C ALA A 150 -22.74 7.32 0.42
N GLU A 151 -23.71 8.25 0.36
CA GLU A 151 -23.45 9.70 0.35
C GLU A 151 -22.58 10.17 1.53
N GLN A 152 -22.73 9.54 2.70
CA GLN A 152 -21.99 9.89 3.92
C GLN A 152 -20.52 9.44 3.88
N PHE A 153 -20.19 8.46 3.04
CA PHE A 153 -18.88 7.80 3.00
C PHE A 153 -18.20 7.91 1.64
N MET A 154 -18.76 8.70 0.72
CA MET A 154 -18.19 8.92 -0.60
C MET A 154 -17.71 10.35 -0.76
N PHE A 155 -16.62 10.52 -1.50
CA PHE A 155 -16.11 11.83 -1.86
C PHE A 155 -17.18 12.58 -2.67
N PRO A 156 -17.56 13.84 -2.34
CA PRO A 156 -18.76 14.47 -2.91
C PRO A 156 -18.75 14.56 -4.45
N PRO A 157 -17.62 14.90 -5.12
CA PRO A 157 -17.56 14.84 -6.58
C PRO A 157 -17.76 13.45 -7.17
N ALA A 158 -17.32 12.40 -6.48
CA ALA A 158 -17.56 11.02 -6.90
C ALA A 158 -19.04 10.63 -6.71
N TRP A 159 -19.71 11.17 -5.67
CA TRP A 159 -21.15 11.01 -5.43
C TRP A 159 -21.97 11.64 -6.55
N ASP A 160 -21.69 12.90 -6.87
CA ASP A 160 -22.37 13.59 -7.96
C ASP A 160 -22.18 12.87 -9.29
N ALA A 161 -20.97 12.35 -9.57
CA ALA A 161 -20.69 11.59 -10.78
C ALA A 161 -21.44 10.25 -10.82
N LYS A 162 -21.57 9.57 -9.68
CA LYS A 162 -22.34 8.32 -9.56
C LYS A 162 -23.83 8.55 -9.80
N GLU A 163 -24.41 9.57 -9.17
CA GLU A 163 -25.86 9.83 -9.28
C GLU A 163 -26.27 10.39 -10.65
N LYS A 164 -25.35 11.01 -11.38
CA LYS A 164 -25.57 11.41 -12.79
C LYS A 164 -25.52 10.26 -13.78
N ASP A 165 -24.97 9.11 -13.39
CA ASP A 165 -24.84 7.93 -14.26
C ASP A 165 -26.07 7.02 -14.09
N PRO A 166 -26.94 6.85 -15.11
CA PRO A 166 -28.14 6.03 -15.02
C PRO A 166 -27.89 4.55 -14.64
N HIS A 167 -26.70 4.03 -14.92
CA HIS A 167 -26.34 2.64 -14.60
C HIS A 167 -25.86 2.45 -13.16
N ARG A 168 -25.49 3.54 -12.47
CA ARG A 168 -24.94 3.51 -11.10
C ARG A 168 -25.76 4.29 -10.08
N ALA A 169 -26.60 5.22 -10.54
CA ALA A 169 -27.52 5.99 -9.71
C ALA A 169 -28.38 5.08 -8.83
N GLY A 170 -28.48 5.42 -7.54
CA GLY A 170 -29.25 4.64 -6.56
C GLY A 170 -28.67 3.27 -6.19
N ARG A 171 -27.59 2.80 -6.82
CA ARG A 171 -27.00 1.48 -6.54
C ARG A 171 -25.95 1.54 -5.44
N TRP A 172 -25.84 0.44 -4.70
CA TRP A 172 -24.85 0.25 -3.63
C TRP A 172 -24.92 1.28 -2.49
N ASN A 173 -26.12 1.83 -2.24
CA ASN A 173 -26.30 2.92 -1.29
C ASN A 173 -26.23 2.50 0.19
N TYR A 174 -26.30 1.20 0.48
CA TYR A 174 -26.22 0.69 1.85
C TYR A 174 -24.76 0.41 2.20
N GLY A 175 -24.11 1.35 2.89
CA GLY A 175 -22.67 1.29 3.15
C GLY A 175 -22.29 0.73 4.52
N VAL A 176 -21.14 0.07 4.56
CA VAL A 176 -20.36 -0.22 5.77
C VAL A 176 -19.03 0.51 5.67
N LYS A 177 -18.76 1.41 6.63
CA LYS A 177 -17.61 2.31 6.57
C LYS A 177 -16.28 1.55 6.59
N ALA A 178 -15.41 1.86 5.63
CA ALA A 178 -14.01 1.42 5.61
C ALA A 178 -13.15 2.37 6.46
N THR A 179 -12.15 1.82 7.15
CA THR A 179 -11.25 2.60 8.02
C THR A 179 -9.82 2.60 7.52
N ARG A 180 -9.40 1.52 6.86
CA ARG A 180 -8.09 1.39 6.21
C ARG A 180 -8.25 0.64 4.90
N ALA A 181 -7.37 0.89 3.95
CA ALA A 181 -7.36 0.19 2.68
C ALA A 181 -5.94 0.04 2.14
N TRP A 182 -5.72 -1.05 1.42
CA TRP A 182 -4.46 -1.37 0.79
C TRP A 182 -4.68 -1.76 -0.66
N ARG A 183 -3.89 -1.17 -1.57
CA ARG A 183 -3.81 -1.63 -2.96
C ARG A 183 -2.81 -2.76 -3.07
N VAL A 184 -3.14 -3.75 -3.89
CA VAL A 184 -2.17 -4.72 -4.36
C VAL A 184 -1.36 -4.09 -5.48
N THR A 185 -0.03 -4.18 -5.40
CA THR A 185 0.84 -3.66 -6.46
C THR A 185 0.57 -4.40 -7.78
N PRO A 186 0.52 -3.72 -8.94
CA PRO A 186 0.21 -4.36 -10.22
C PRO A 186 1.05 -5.61 -10.51
N GLU A 187 2.31 -5.60 -10.06
CA GLU A 187 3.28 -6.67 -10.29
C GLU A 187 2.99 -7.95 -9.49
N THR A 188 2.25 -7.87 -8.38
CA THR A 188 1.98 -9.01 -7.48
C THR A 188 0.51 -9.45 -7.45
N ARG A 189 -0.32 -8.86 -8.31
CA ARG A 189 -1.75 -9.20 -8.40
C ARG A 189 -1.94 -10.68 -8.75
N MET A 190 -2.56 -11.41 -7.84
CA MET A 190 -2.91 -12.83 -8.00
C MET A 190 -4.28 -12.97 -8.68
N ASN A 191 -4.46 -14.01 -9.51
CA ASN A 191 -5.79 -14.37 -10.01
C ASN A 191 -6.69 -14.80 -8.85
N VAL A 192 -7.97 -14.41 -8.87
CA VAL A 192 -8.92 -14.73 -7.80
C VAL A 192 -9.11 -16.24 -7.62
N LEU A 193 -9.00 -17.04 -8.69
CA LEU A 193 -9.08 -18.49 -8.64
C LEU A 193 -7.89 -19.12 -7.90
N ASP A 194 -6.70 -18.54 -8.04
CA ASP A 194 -5.50 -18.99 -7.33
C ASP A 194 -5.50 -18.48 -5.88
N PHE A 195 -6.07 -17.31 -5.65
CA PHE A 195 -6.14 -16.67 -4.34
C PHE A 195 -7.20 -17.29 -3.43
N ALA A 196 -8.38 -17.62 -3.97
CA ALA A 196 -9.51 -18.15 -3.20
C ALA A 196 -10.20 -19.32 -3.93
N PRO A 197 -9.51 -20.47 -4.12
CA PRO A 197 -10.03 -21.60 -4.87
C PRO A 197 -11.30 -22.22 -4.28
N GLU A 198 -11.47 -22.26 -2.96
CA GLU A 198 -12.65 -22.84 -2.33
C GLU A 198 -13.83 -21.87 -2.37
N ALA A 199 -13.60 -20.59 -2.07
CA ALA A 199 -14.63 -19.56 -2.14
C ALA A 199 -15.18 -19.35 -3.56
N THR A 200 -14.36 -19.63 -4.59
CA THR A 200 -14.73 -19.50 -6.01
C THR A 200 -15.14 -20.83 -6.67
N LYS A 201 -15.06 -21.95 -5.95
CA LYS A 201 -15.30 -23.31 -6.47
C LYS A 201 -16.65 -23.49 -7.18
N SER A 202 -17.71 -22.91 -6.60
CA SER A 202 -19.07 -22.97 -7.15
C SER A 202 -19.28 -22.06 -8.37
N LYS A 203 -18.31 -21.19 -8.68
CA LYS A 203 -18.40 -20.15 -9.72
C LYS A 203 -19.63 -19.24 -9.56
N ALA A 204 -20.13 -19.08 -8.33
CA ALA A 204 -21.27 -18.23 -8.02
C ALA A 204 -20.89 -16.73 -8.00
N TRP A 205 -20.33 -16.23 -9.12
CA TRP A 205 -19.74 -14.89 -9.21
C TRP A 205 -20.70 -13.76 -8.84
N GLN A 206 -21.96 -13.88 -9.24
CA GLN A 206 -23.00 -12.91 -8.87
C GLN A 206 -23.25 -12.89 -7.36
N HIS A 207 -23.19 -14.04 -6.69
CA HIS A 207 -23.33 -14.12 -5.24
C HIS A 207 -22.14 -13.47 -4.54
N ILE A 208 -20.91 -13.82 -4.97
CA ILE A 208 -19.67 -13.26 -4.40
C ILE A 208 -19.66 -11.73 -4.55
N GLY A 209 -19.99 -11.19 -5.73
CA GLY A 209 -20.03 -9.75 -5.97
C GLY A 209 -21.16 -9.01 -5.25
N SER A 210 -22.29 -9.68 -4.95
CA SER A 210 -23.44 -9.01 -4.34
C SER A 210 -23.51 -9.09 -2.82
N ARG A 211 -22.96 -10.15 -2.23
CA ARG A 211 -23.05 -10.44 -0.78
C ARG A 211 -21.70 -10.57 -0.11
N GLY A 212 -20.65 -10.83 -0.89
CA GLY A 212 -19.40 -11.35 -0.38
C GLY A 212 -19.52 -12.80 0.10
N VAL A 213 -18.38 -13.44 0.34
CA VAL A 213 -18.29 -14.77 0.94
C VAL A 213 -17.11 -14.81 1.93
N PRO A 214 -17.21 -15.52 3.05
CA PRO A 214 -16.08 -15.71 3.95
C PRO A 214 -15.00 -16.57 3.29
N LEU A 215 -13.74 -16.29 3.63
CA LEU A 215 -12.59 -17.08 3.19
C LEU A 215 -12.21 -18.13 4.24
N SER A 216 -11.72 -19.28 3.77
CA SER A 216 -11.09 -20.27 4.65
C SER A 216 -9.74 -19.76 5.19
N GLN A 217 -9.19 -20.42 6.21
CA GLN A 217 -7.90 -20.05 6.80
C GLN A 217 -6.75 -20.09 5.79
N ALA A 218 -6.75 -21.08 4.90
CA ALA A 218 -5.75 -21.19 3.84
C ALA A 218 -5.86 -20.04 2.82
N GLU A 219 -7.07 -19.61 2.47
CA GLU A 219 -7.31 -18.51 1.53
C GLU A 219 -7.02 -17.15 2.17
N ALA A 220 -7.41 -16.95 3.43
CA ALA A 220 -7.08 -15.73 4.19
C ALA A 220 -5.56 -15.53 4.29
N ALA A 221 -4.79 -16.61 4.50
CA ALA A 221 -3.34 -16.56 4.53
C ALA A 221 -2.71 -16.14 3.19
N ASN A 222 -3.43 -16.25 2.05
CA ASN A 222 -2.92 -15.77 0.76
C ASN A 222 -2.77 -14.24 0.70
N ILE A 223 -3.45 -13.48 1.57
CA ILE A 223 -3.20 -12.04 1.72
C ILE A 223 -1.72 -11.77 1.99
N LEU A 224 -1.08 -12.62 2.82
CA LEU A 224 0.31 -12.45 3.24
C LEU A 224 1.33 -12.65 2.10
N LYS A 225 0.89 -13.18 0.95
CA LYS A 225 1.70 -13.40 -0.26
C LYS A 225 1.68 -12.18 -1.20
N LEU A 226 0.86 -11.18 -0.92
CA LEU A 226 0.70 -9.98 -1.74
C LEU A 226 1.68 -8.89 -1.32
N ASP A 227 2.08 -8.04 -2.28
CA ASP A 227 2.67 -6.76 -1.95
C ASP A 227 1.58 -5.69 -1.88
N LEU A 228 1.55 -5.00 -0.74
CA LEU A 228 0.51 -4.04 -0.41
C LEU A 228 1.10 -2.64 -0.29
N GLN A 229 0.30 -1.64 -0.66
CA GLN A 229 0.52 -0.24 -0.35
C GLN A 229 -0.72 0.29 0.37
N GLU A 230 -0.56 0.82 1.57
CA GLU A 230 -1.67 1.48 2.26
C GLU A 230 -2.04 2.77 1.52
N VAL A 231 -3.32 2.99 1.30
CA VAL A 231 -3.84 4.12 0.53
C VAL A 231 -4.89 4.87 1.34
N ASP A 232 -5.06 6.15 1.04
CA ASP A 232 -6.06 6.98 1.71
C ASP A 232 -7.46 6.38 1.56
N VAL A 233 -8.25 6.52 2.62
CA VAL A 233 -9.67 6.19 2.64
C VAL A 233 -10.44 7.49 2.86
N TYR A 234 -11.45 7.75 2.03
CA TYR A 234 -12.27 8.95 2.19
C TYR A 234 -12.86 9.05 3.60
N GLY A 235 -12.77 10.24 4.20
CA GLY A 235 -13.26 10.50 5.55
C GLY A 235 -12.39 9.91 6.67
N GLN A 236 -11.17 9.46 6.37
CA GLN A 236 -10.13 9.06 7.33
C GLN A 236 -8.95 10.03 7.29
N ASN A 237 -8.04 9.93 8.26
CA ASN A 237 -6.84 10.75 8.28
C ASN A 237 -5.92 10.37 7.10
N PRO A 238 -5.39 11.36 6.34
CA PRO A 238 -4.46 11.08 5.25
C PRO A 238 -3.20 10.36 5.73
N ILE A 239 -2.68 9.48 4.88
CA ILE A 239 -1.47 8.70 5.17
C ILE A 239 -0.25 9.48 4.70
N ILE A 240 0.70 9.71 5.61
CA ILE A 240 1.97 10.36 5.29
C ILE A 240 3.03 9.29 5.02
N GLY A 241 3.50 9.19 3.77
CA GLY A 241 4.69 8.40 3.44
C GLY A 241 4.48 6.88 3.29
N SER A 242 3.37 6.44 2.71
CA SER A 242 3.10 5.00 2.46
C SER A 242 4.01 4.41 1.37
N LEU A 243 4.86 3.46 1.76
CA LEU A 243 5.68 2.66 0.86
C LEU A 243 5.04 1.30 0.60
N ALA A 244 5.15 0.80 -0.63
CA ALA A 244 4.77 -0.58 -0.93
C ALA A 244 5.73 -1.57 -0.23
N GLY A 245 5.16 -2.58 0.43
CA GLY A 245 5.90 -3.60 1.18
C GLY A 245 5.19 -4.95 1.12
N THR A 246 5.74 -5.95 1.78
CA THR A 246 5.02 -7.23 1.92
C THR A 246 3.78 -7.03 2.79
N ALA A 247 2.72 -7.79 2.56
CA ALA A 247 1.52 -7.71 3.38
C ALA A 247 1.80 -7.93 4.88
N GLN A 248 2.77 -8.78 5.25
CA GLN A 248 3.15 -8.98 6.66
C GLN A 248 3.69 -7.70 7.32
N GLU A 249 4.51 -6.93 6.61
CA GLU A 249 5.08 -5.68 7.12
C GLU A 249 4.03 -4.57 7.19
N ILE A 250 3.16 -4.49 6.18
CA ILE A 250 2.21 -3.39 5.99
C ILE A 250 0.94 -3.56 6.84
N LEU A 251 0.51 -4.80 7.06
CA LEU A 251 -0.68 -5.10 7.86
C LEU A 251 -0.41 -5.18 9.36
N ALA A 252 0.87 -5.18 9.76
CA ALA A 252 1.23 -4.96 11.14
C ALA A 252 0.69 -3.58 11.61
N PRO A 253 0.27 -3.44 12.88
CA PRO A 253 -0.17 -2.16 13.41
C PRO A 253 0.86 -1.09 13.12
N SER A 254 0.44 -0.01 12.46
CA SER A 254 1.28 1.13 12.17
C SER A 254 1.84 1.70 13.48
N LYS A 255 3.05 2.26 13.43
CA LYS A 255 3.59 3.09 14.51
C LYS A 255 2.57 4.17 14.87
N ALA A 256 1.85 4.00 15.97
CA ALA A 256 1.21 5.13 16.64
C ALA A 256 2.35 5.90 17.32
N GLY A 257 3.08 6.67 16.51
CA GLY A 257 4.05 7.62 17.04
C GLY A 257 3.29 8.85 17.55
N PRO A 258 3.63 9.41 18.72
CA PRO A 258 3.22 10.76 19.05
C PRO A 258 3.64 11.69 17.90
N VAL A 259 2.84 12.74 17.67
CA VAL A 259 3.13 13.84 16.74
C VAL A 259 4.64 14.10 16.71
N SER A 260 5.28 13.89 15.56
CA SER A 260 6.73 13.96 15.39
C SER A 260 7.25 15.31 15.90
N GLN A 261 7.83 15.30 17.10
CA GLN A 261 8.59 16.41 17.67
C GLN A 261 10.09 16.32 17.28
N ASN A 262 10.50 15.22 16.65
CA ASN A 262 11.86 15.00 16.18
C ASN A 262 11.87 14.40 14.76
N SER A 263 12.86 14.82 13.97
CA SER A 263 13.14 14.26 12.63
C SER A 263 13.35 12.75 12.70
N PHE A 264 12.52 11.98 12.03
CA PHE A 264 12.75 10.55 11.81
C PHE A 264 13.37 10.34 10.44
N VAL A 265 14.43 9.52 10.38
CA VAL A 265 15.05 9.11 9.11
C VAL A 265 14.41 7.79 8.69
N THR A 266 13.57 7.83 7.66
CA THR A 266 13.09 6.60 7.01
C THR A 266 14.20 6.03 6.13
N ARG A 267 14.66 4.82 6.45
CA ARG A 267 15.43 4.01 5.49
C ARG A 267 14.44 3.35 4.53
N GLU A 268 14.68 3.46 3.22
CA GLU A 268 13.91 2.69 2.24
C GLU A 268 13.99 1.19 2.55
N SER A 269 12.92 0.45 2.26
CA SER A 269 12.88 -1.01 2.43
C SER A 269 14.01 -1.66 1.64
N GLU A 270 14.84 -2.47 2.30
CA GLU A 270 15.89 -3.23 1.62
C GLU A 270 15.27 -4.44 0.89
N GLY A 271 15.79 -4.79 -0.28
CA GLY A 271 15.28 -5.91 -1.08
C GLY A 271 15.35 -5.65 -2.59
N PRO A 272 14.78 -6.54 -3.41
CA PRO A 272 14.89 -6.43 -4.86
C PRO A 272 14.27 -5.14 -5.41
N LYS A 273 14.96 -4.47 -6.33
CA LYS A 273 14.52 -3.18 -6.93
C LYS A 273 14.61 -3.21 -8.45
N HIS A 274 13.68 -2.54 -9.11
CA HIS A 274 13.75 -2.24 -10.53
C HIS A 274 14.29 -0.83 -10.76
N LEU A 275 15.14 -0.67 -11.77
CA LEU A 275 15.44 0.64 -12.35
C LEU A 275 14.24 1.13 -13.17
N TYR A 276 14.09 2.44 -13.26
CA TYR A 276 13.10 3.08 -14.12
C TYR A 276 13.58 4.44 -14.65
N ILE A 277 12.95 4.89 -15.73
CA ILE A 277 12.98 6.28 -16.21
C ILE A 277 11.53 6.73 -16.37
N LEU A 278 11.15 7.80 -15.68
CA LEU A 278 9.89 8.49 -15.89
C LEU A 278 10.10 9.63 -16.89
N ALA A 279 9.11 9.90 -17.73
CA ALA A 279 9.07 11.06 -18.61
C ALA A 279 7.90 11.96 -18.25
N LEU A 280 8.12 13.27 -18.21
CA LEU A 280 7.05 14.24 -18.05
C LEU A 280 6.36 14.43 -19.40
N GLN A 281 5.06 14.15 -19.44
CA GLN A 281 4.18 14.46 -20.56
C GLN A 281 3.58 15.85 -20.37
N GLY A 282 3.40 16.56 -21.49
CA GLY A 282 2.92 17.93 -21.56
C GLY A 282 3.79 18.78 -22.48
N ASP A 283 3.54 20.09 -22.52
CA ASP A 283 4.36 21.04 -23.26
C ASP A 283 5.66 21.34 -22.49
N THR A 284 6.75 20.71 -22.90
CA THR A 284 8.07 20.87 -22.27
C THR A 284 8.57 22.31 -22.31
N ASP A 285 8.30 23.04 -23.39
CA ASP A 285 8.74 24.43 -23.54
C ASP A 285 8.01 25.31 -22.52
N ALA A 286 6.69 25.11 -22.38
CA ALA A 286 5.88 25.78 -21.38
C ALA A 286 6.31 25.44 -19.95
N PHE A 287 6.67 24.18 -19.67
CA PHE A 287 7.13 23.75 -18.34
C PHE A 287 8.46 24.41 -17.95
N LEU A 288 9.40 24.51 -18.89
CA LEU A 288 10.72 25.10 -18.64
C LEU A 288 10.71 26.63 -18.70
N GLY A 289 9.70 27.24 -19.31
CA GLY A 289 9.69 28.67 -19.64
C GLY A 289 10.74 29.06 -20.69
N ARG A 290 11.24 28.09 -21.46
CA ARG A 290 12.24 28.27 -22.54
C ARG A 290 12.19 27.10 -23.53
N PRO A 291 12.68 27.26 -24.77
CA PRO A 291 12.72 26.18 -25.75
C PRO A 291 13.50 24.97 -25.24
N ALA A 292 12.87 23.79 -25.27
CA ALA A 292 13.48 22.50 -24.96
C ALA A 292 14.23 21.91 -26.17
N ASN A 293 14.05 22.48 -27.37
CA ASN A 293 14.70 22.04 -28.61
C ASN A 293 14.49 20.54 -28.89
N GLY A 294 13.28 20.03 -28.65
CA GLY A 294 12.93 18.63 -28.85
C GLY A 294 13.47 17.65 -27.79
N GLN A 295 14.15 18.15 -26.76
CA GLN A 295 14.52 17.33 -25.59
C GLN A 295 13.31 17.09 -24.70
N ILE A 296 13.36 16.02 -23.92
CA ILE A 296 12.32 15.63 -22.97
C ILE A 296 12.81 15.73 -21.53
N ILE A 297 11.88 15.99 -20.61
CA ILE A 297 12.17 16.00 -19.17
C ILE A 297 11.99 14.59 -18.64
N VAL A 298 13.03 14.06 -18.00
CA VAL A 298 13.05 12.72 -17.44
C VAL A 298 13.53 12.69 -16.00
N LYS A 299 13.13 11.65 -15.28
CA LYS A 299 13.66 11.27 -13.97
C LYS A 299 14.12 9.82 -14.03
N ALA A 300 15.40 9.59 -13.80
CA ALA A 300 15.94 8.25 -13.60
C ALA A 300 15.92 7.89 -12.11
N GLY A 301 15.53 6.65 -11.79
CA GLY A 301 15.53 6.19 -10.40
C GLY A 301 15.38 4.69 -10.25
N PHE A 302 15.19 4.23 -9.01
CA PHE A 302 14.84 2.84 -8.70
C PHE A 302 13.72 2.73 -7.66
N SER A 303 12.97 1.63 -7.72
CA SER A 303 11.85 1.34 -6.81
C SER A 303 11.52 -0.15 -6.82
N LYS A 304 10.80 -0.63 -5.81
CA LYS A 304 10.18 -1.95 -5.85
C LYS A 304 9.06 -2.01 -6.91
N SER A 305 8.25 -0.95 -7.00
CA SER A 305 7.23 -0.77 -8.05
C SER A 305 7.43 0.59 -8.74
N PRO A 306 7.98 0.62 -9.96
CA PRO A 306 8.10 1.84 -10.76
C PRO A 306 6.76 2.52 -11.05
N GLN A 307 5.69 1.74 -11.25
CA GLN A 307 4.34 2.20 -11.53
C GLN A 307 3.76 2.94 -10.33
N THR A 308 3.83 2.35 -9.12
CA THR A 308 3.44 3.04 -7.89
C THR A 308 4.25 4.33 -7.70
N ARG A 309 5.57 4.27 -7.91
CA ARG A 309 6.43 5.46 -7.77
C ARG A 309 6.03 6.56 -8.76
N CYS A 310 5.67 6.21 -10.01
CA CYS A 310 5.15 7.15 -10.99
C CYS A 310 3.81 7.76 -10.54
N ALA A 311 2.90 6.95 -10.01
CA ALA A 311 1.63 7.42 -9.47
C ALA A 311 1.84 8.39 -8.30
N ASP A 312 2.80 8.12 -7.40
CA ASP A 312 3.12 9.00 -6.28
C ASP A 312 3.68 10.35 -6.74
N HIS A 313 4.50 10.39 -7.80
CA HIS A 313 4.92 11.65 -8.41
C HIS A 313 3.72 12.44 -8.97
N ASN A 314 2.75 11.75 -9.57
CA ASN A 314 1.54 12.40 -10.09
C ASN A 314 0.59 12.90 -8.99
N LYS A 315 0.60 12.29 -7.80
CA LYS A 315 -0.18 12.80 -6.65
C LYS A 315 0.36 14.13 -6.11
N ALA A 316 1.66 14.39 -6.27
CA ALA A 316 2.30 15.62 -5.81
C ALA A 316 2.05 16.83 -6.73
N ILE A 317 1.43 16.62 -7.90
CA ILE A 317 1.14 17.67 -8.88
C ILE A 317 -0.38 17.85 -8.95
N PRO A 318 -0.92 19.08 -8.94
CA PRO A 318 -2.34 19.31 -9.20
C PRO A 318 -2.75 18.69 -10.55
N LYS A 319 -4.01 18.26 -10.68
CA LYS A 319 -4.54 17.81 -11.98
C LYS A 319 -4.41 18.95 -12.99
N CYS A 320 -3.48 18.81 -13.95
CA CYS A 320 -3.15 19.83 -14.93
C CYS A 320 -2.70 19.19 -16.26
N ALA A 321 -2.15 19.99 -17.18
CA ALA A 321 -1.66 19.53 -18.48
C ALA A 321 -0.42 18.62 -18.40
N PHE A 322 0.19 18.50 -17.21
CA PHE A 322 1.43 17.75 -17.01
C PHE A 322 1.17 16.47 -16.23
N ARG A 323 1.83 15.37 -16.64
CA ARG A 323 1.83 14.11 -15.89
C ARG A 323 3.10 13.31 -16.14
N TRP A 324 3.56 12.59 -15.14
CA TRP A 324 4.63 11.60 -15.27
C TRP A 324 4.10 10.30 -15.86
N GLU A 325 4.88 9.70 -16.74
CA GLU A 325 4.65 8.35 -17.28
C GLU A 325 5.91 7.50 -17.20
N VAL A 326 5.75 6.19 -17.03
CA VAL A 326 6.86 5.24 -17.05
C VAL A 326 7.35 5.04 -18.49
N LEU A 327 8.46 5.70 -18.83
CA LEU A 327 9.11 5.56 -20.14
C LEU A 327 9.87 4.23 -20.21
N HIS A 328 10.74 3.96 -19.24
CA HIS A 328 11.46 2.70 -19.10
C HIS A 328 11.28 2.12 -17.70
N SER A 329 11.18 0.80 -17.59
CA SER A 329 11.23 0.10 -16.32
C SER A 329 11.63 -1.35 -16.52
N GLY A 330 12.21 -1.98 -15.49
CA GLY A 330 12.56 -3.39 -15.52
C GLY A 330 11.38 -4.28 -15.99
N PRO A 331 10.19 -4.18 -15.39
CA PRO A 331 9.03 -4.97 -15.79
C PRO A 331 8.60 -4.73 -17.25
N LYS A 332 8.65 -3.48 -17.73
CA LYS A 332 8.30 -3.14 -19.13
C LYS A 332 9.24 -3.78 -20.15
N TYR A 333 10.48 -4.07 -19.75
CA TYR A 333 11.52 -4.69 -20.58
C TYR A 333 11.79 -6.16 -20.24
N GLY A 334 10.98 -6.80 -19.37
CA GLY A 334 11.19 -8.19 -18.95
C GLY A 334 12.46 -8.42 -18.13
N ILE A 335 12.99 -7.37 -17.48
CA ILE A 335 14.19 -7.45 -16.64
C ILE A 335 13.78 -7.71 -15.19
N ASN A 336 14.28 -8.81 -14.63
CA ASN A 336 14.11 -9.17 -13.22
C ASN A 336 14.65 -8.06 -12.30
N PRO A 337 14.08 -7.88 -11.09
CA PRO A 337 14.59 -6.88 -10.16
C PRO A 337 16.03 -7.19 -9.76
N TYR A 338 16.83 -6.14 -9.56
CA TYR A 338 18.18 -6.27 -9.04
C TYR A 338 18.14 -6.70 -7.58
N PRO A 339 19.13 -7.50 -7.10
CA PRO A 339 19.02 -8.17 -5.80
C PRO A 339 18.92 -7.26 -4.58
N SER A 340 19.49 -6.06 -4.64
CA SER A 340 19.57 -5.14 -3.50
C SER A 340 19.50 -3.67 -3.93
N SER A 341 19.28 -2.80 -2.94
CA SER A 341 19.28 -1.35 -3.17
C SER A 341 20.63 -0.84 -3.67
N ASP A 342 21.75 -1.48 -3.30
CA ASP A 342 23.08 -1.06 -3.73
C ASP A 342 23.32 -1.29 -5.23
N HIS A 343 22.83 -2.41 -5.77
CA HIS A 343 22.86 -2.66 -7.22
C HIS A 343 22.04 -1.61 -7.97
N ALA A 344 20.84 -1.33 -7.47
CA ALA A 344 19.95 -0.36 -8.09
C ALA A 344 20.48 1.08 -7.98
N LYS A 345 21.11 1.46 -6.86
CA LYS A 345 21.82 2.74 -6.70
C LYS A 345 23.00 2.86 -7.67
N SER A 346 23.77 1.79 -7.89
CA SER A 346 24.82 1.77 -8.91
C SER A 346 24.25 2.08 -10.31
N GLY A 347 23.15 1.42 -10.67
CA GLY A 347 22.46 1.66 -11.93
C GLY A 347 21.90 3.08 -12.07
N GLU A 348 21.18 3.57 -11.06
CA GLU A 348 20.65 4.95 -11.03
C GLU A 348 21.75 5.98 -11.22
N ARG A 349 22.85 5.90 -10.47
CA ARG A 349 23.99 6.82 -10.60
C ARG A 349 24.59 6.79 -12.00
N ALA A 350 24.68 5.60 -12.61
CA ALA A 350 25.16 5.49 -13.99
C ALA A 350 24.19 6.17 -14.97
N MET A 351 22.87 6.00 -14.83
CA MET A 351 21.87 6.70 -15.65
C MET A 351 22.02 8.22 -15.51
N GLN A 352 22.03 8.72 -14.28
CA GLN A 352 22.14 10.16 -13.99
C GLN A 352 23.44 10.76 -14.55
N LYS A 353 24.55 10.02 -14.49
CA LYS A 353 25.83 10.45 -15.07
C LYS A 353 25.74 10.63 -16.59
N ILE A 354 25.04 9.73 -17.30
CA ILE A 354 24.82 9.86 -18.74
C ILE A 354 23.88 11.04 -19.04
N LEU A 355 22.77 11.17 -18.30
CA LEU A 355 21.78 12.23 -18.51
C LEU A 355 22.32 13.66 -18.28
N CYS A 356 23.42 13.81 -17.54
CA CYS A 356 24.10 15.08 -17.34
C CYS A 356 25.04 15.50 -18.50
N GLN A 357 25.23 14.66 -19.52
CA GLN A 357 26.22 14.90 -20.57
C GLN A 357 25.75 15.93 -21.61
N LYS A 358 26.39 17.11 -21.59
CA LYS A 358 26.19 18.14 -22.61
C LYS A 358 26.78 17.70 -23.97
N PRO A 359 26.23 18.17 -25.11
CA PRO A 359 25.07 19.07 -25.22
C PRO A 359 23.71 18.35 -25.13
N LYS A 360 23.71 17.01 -25.25
CA LYS A 360 22.50 16.20 -25.42
C LYS A 360 21.67 16.02 -24.14
N GLY A 361 22.24 16.37 -22.99
CA GLY A 361 21.61 16.28 -21.69
C GLY A 361 22.08 17.37 -20.74
N CYS A 362 21.22 17.74 -19.79
CA CYS A 362 21.59 18.58 -18.65
C CYS A 362 20.70 18.30 -17.43
N SER A 363 21.25 18.55 -16.23
CA SER A 363 20.49 18.47 -14.99
C SER A 363 19.59 19.69 -14.81
N LEU A 364 18.37 19.45 -14.32
CA LEU A 364 17.36 20.45 -13.96
C LEU A 364 17.18 20.54 -12.43
N GLY A 365 18.27 20.42 -11.68
CA GLY A 365 18.24 20.48 -10.20
C GLY A 365 18.51 19.14 -9.51
N GLY A 366 19.38 18.31 -10.08
CA GLY A 366 19.87 17.07 -9.49
C GLY A 366 19.01 15.85 -9.80
N GLU A 367 17.72 15.91 -9.52
CA GLU A 367 16.79 14.76 -9.61
C GLU A 367 16.13 14.61 -10.99
N PHE A 368 16.08 15.70 -11.77
CA PHE A 368 15.45 15.77 -13.08
C PHE A 368 16.46 16.16 -14.14
N PHE A 369 16.21 15.73 -15.38
CA PHE A 369 17.13 15.92 -16.48
C PHE A 369 16.36 16.31 -17.74
N LEU A 370 16.92 17.23 -18.52
CA LEU A 370 16.50 17.50 -19.88
C LEU A 370 17.43 16.72 -20.80
N ALA A 371 16.91 15.83 -21.65
CA ALA A 371 17.74 14.99 -22.50
C ALA A 371 17.09 14.65 -23.85
N GLU A 372 17.92 14.44 -24.87
CA GLU A 372 17.49 13.85 -26.14
C GLU A 372 17.12 12.36 -25.95
N SER A 373 16.13 11.86 -26.70
CA SER A 373 15.67 10.47 -26.58
C SER A 373 16.78 9.42 -26.75
N GLY A 374 17.77 9.68 -27.61
CA GLY A 374 18.92 8.80 -27.77
C GLY A 374 19.80 8.70 -26.50
N LEU A 375 20.00 9.82 -25.80
CA LEU A 375 20.75 9.85 -24.55
C LEU A 375 19.98 9.18 -23.42
N VAL A 376 18.64 9.26 -23.43
CA VAL A 376 17.78 8.55 -22.47
C VAL A 376 17.90 7.03 -22.64
N GLN A 377 17.91 6.54 -23.88
CA GLN A 377 18.12 5.12 -24.16
C GLN A 377 19.54 4.66 -23.75
N GLU A 378 20.58 5.45 -24.05
CA GLU A 378 21.94 5.16 -23.60
C GLU A 378 22.03 5.11 -22.06
N ALA A 379 21.40 6.06 -21.38
CA ALA A 379 21.34 6.09 -19.93
C ALA A 379 20.71 4.80 -19.40
N TRP A 380 19.56 4.40 -19.95
CA TRP A 380 18.89 3.14 -19.58
C TRP A 380 19.80 1.93 -19.72
N ASP A 381 20.47 1.77 -20.86
CA ASP A 381 21.34 0.62 -21.12
C ASP A 381 22.56 0.61 -20.18
N LYS A 382 23.20 1.76 -19.97
CA LYS A 382 24.35 1.90 -19.07
C LYS A 382 23.96 1.68 -17.61
N GLY A 383 22.78 2.15 -17.20
CA GLY A 383 22.22 1.93 -15.87
C GLY A 383 22.02 0.45 -15.58
N ASN A 384 21.37 -0.26 -16.50
CA ASN A 384 21.13 -1.70 -16.34
C ASN A 384 22.44 -2.51 -16.34
N HIS A 385 23.40 -2.14 -17.17
CA HIS A 385 24.73 -2.75 -17.16
C HIS A 385 25.44 -2.53 -15.82
N ALA A 386 25.51 -1.28 -15.34
CA ALA A 386 26.16 -0.92 -14.08
C ALA A 386 25.53 -1.59 -12.86
N ALA A 387 24.21 -1.75 -12.84
CA ALA A 387 23.51 -2.49 -11.79
C ALA A 387 23.82 -4.00 -11.86
N LYS A 388 23.95 -4.58 -13.06
CA LYS A 388 24.24 -6.01 -13.26
C LYS A 388 25.67 -6.39 -12.88
N VAL A 389 26.65 -5.52 -13.16
CA VAL A 389 28.07 -5.80 -12.89
C VAL A 389 28.53 -5.32 -11.51
N PHE A 390 27.64 -4.69 -10.75
CA PHE A 390 27.95 -4.18 -9.41
C PHE A 390 28.44 -5.31 -8.51
N LYS A 391 29.59 -5.10 -7.86
CA LYS A 391 30.15 -5.96 -6.82
C LYS A 391 30.34 -5.09 -5.58
N LYS A 392 29.91 -5.62 -4.44
CA LYS A 392 29.95 -4.93 -3.16
C LYS A 392 31.35 -4.77 -2.62
#